data_AF-A0A8H8D9S6-F1
#
_entry.id   AF-A0A8H8D9S6-F1
#
_cell.length_a   1.000
_cell.length_b   1.000
_cell.length_c   1.000
_cell.angle_alpha   90.00
_cell.angle_beta   90.00
_cell.angle_gamma   90.00
#
_symmetry.space_group_name_H-M   'P 1'
#
loop_
_entity.id
_entity.type
_entity.pdbx_description
1 polymer ?
#
loop_
_entity_poly.entity_id
_entity_poly.type
_entity_poly.pdbx_seq_one_letter_code
_entity_poly.pdbx_strand_id
1 'polypeptide(L)'
;MVNYKNWIGEINDDTRLSKLSIPGTHNSGACHTALPSVQCQGASVTEQLEHGVRFLDIRVGKLFVGDDKKDLQVIHGKFPVKIPFPLKLTDLLEEVYKFLEKNRSEIVVVSLKQEGSDDWNNQQDEFGKLIWDKYINPNKDRWYLNTDIPRVGDARGKALLFRRFGVQDENLRNQFGFGASSWSYNTTDDDRGSFVVQDFCEVKSADDLPKKIQYVKDLAKKAQDYTNSHDDKLFVNFTSGSNFFDTECWPQPISEAMIKGNIQETFHKGVGIIVLDYAEADDWKMVKELIDTNF
;
A
#
# COMPACT_ATOMS: atom_id res chain seq x y z
N MET A 1 11.73 -23.45 -6.95
CA MET A 1 10.60 -23.04 -6.10
C MET A 1 10.89 -21.62 -5.67
N VAL A 2 9.97 -20.68 -5.90
CA VAL A 2 10.18 -19.25 -5.58
C VAL A 2 10.34 -19.11 -4.06
N ASN A 3 11.35 -18.37 -3.61
CA ASN A 3 11.44 -17.97 -2.21
C ASN A 3 10.70 -16.65 -2.02
N TYR A 4 9.45 -16.73 -1.59
CA TYR A 4 8.57 -15.56 -1.43
C TYR A 4 9.11 -14.50 -0.47
N LYS A 5 10.00 -14.87 0.46
CA LYS A 5 10.62 -13.89 1.37
C LYS A 5 11.57 -12.93 0.66
N ASN A 6 12.20 -13.35 -0.45
CA ASN A 6 13.18 -12.55 -1.18
C ASN A 6 13.01 -12.65 -2.71
N TRP A 7 11.75 -12.68 -3.17
CA TRP A 7 11.43 -12.93 -4.58
C TRP A 7 11.93 -11.85 -5.54
N ILE A 8 12.06 -10.59 -5.11
CA ILE A 8 12.62 -9.53 -5.96
C ILE A 8 14.11 -9.78 -6.26
N GLY A 9 14.81 -10.56 -5.43
CA GLY A 9 16.18 -10.99 -5.68
C GLY A 9 16.41 -11.75 -6.99
N GLU A 10 15.38 -12.40 -7.52
CA GLU A 10 15.44 -13.13 -8.79
C GLU A 10 15.09 -12.25 -10.01
N ILE A 11 14.63 -11.00 -9.79
CA ILE A 11 14.26 -10.07 -10.86
C ILE A 11 15.51 -9.34 -11.36
N ASN A 12 15.64 -9.17 -12.68
CA ASN A 12 16.77 -8.44 -13.29
C ASN A 12 16.76 -6.95 -12.87
N ASP A 13 17.93 -6.43 -12.50
CA ASP A 13 18.14 -5.03 -12.09
C ASP A 13 17.62 -3.99 -13.09
N ASP A 14 17.65 -4.29 -14.39
CA ASP A 14 17.15 -3.40 -15.44
C ASP A 14 15.63 -3.30 -15.52
N THR A 15 14.91 -4.23 -14.89
CA THR A 15 13.44 -4.26 -14.87
C THR A 15 12.91 -3.05 -14.13
N ARG A 16 12.01 -2.27 -14.75
CA ARG A 16 11.27 -1.22 -14.05
C ARG A 16 10.27 -1.82 -13.07
N LEU A 17 10.11 -1.19 -11.90
CA LEU A 17 9.17 -1.64 -10.87
C LEU A 17 7.72 -1.73 -11.37
N SER A 18 7.33 -0.86 -12.30
CA SER A 18 6.03 -0.85 -13.00
C SER A 18 5.73 -2.10 -13.83
N LYS A 19 6.74 -2.88 -14.22
CA LYS A 19 6.55 -4.14 -14.96
C LYS A 19 6.18 -5.31 -14.04
N LEU A 20 6.27 -5.12 -12.73
CA LEU A 20 6.04 -6.19 -11.77
C LEU A 20 4.57 -6.27 -11.37
N SER A 21 4.17 -7.50 -11.04
CA SER A 21 2.93 -7.79 -10.34
C SER A 21 3.26 -7.86 -8.85
N ILE A 22 2.81 -6.85 -8.10
CA ILE A 22 3.25 -6.61 -6.71
C ILE A 22 2.07 -6.85 -5.76
N PRO A 23 2.17 -7.80 -4.83
CA PRO A 23 1.19 -7.93 -3.75
C PRO A 23 1.31 -6.77 -2.78
N GLY A 24 0.18 -6.15 -2.48
CA GLY A 24 0.05 -5.10 -1.48
C GLY A 24 -1.00 -5.42 -0.43
N THR A 25 -0.94 -4.73 0.70
CA THR A 25 -1.95 -4.83 1.77
C THR A 25 -2.59 -3.49 2.06
N HIS A 26 -3.92 -3.51 2.19
CA HIS A 26 -4.71 -2.34 2.57
C HIS A 26 -4.63 -2.17 4.09
N ASN A 27 -4.42 -0.92 4.55
CA ASN A 27 -4.25 -0.59 5.97
C ASN A 27 -3.32 -1.60 6.68
N SER A 28 -2.08 -1.75 6.19
CA SER A 28 -1.18 -2.88 6.51
C SER A 28 -0.96 -3.11 8.02
N GLY A 29 -1.00 -2.05 8.83
CA GLY A 29 -0.84 -2.13 10.29
C GLY A 29 -2.11 -2.53 11.05
N ALA A 30 -3.26 -2.64 10.40
CA ALA A 30 -4.55 -2.99 11.01
C ALA A 30 -4.73 -4.50 11.21
N CYS A 31 -3.77 -5.09 11.94
CA CYS A 31 -3.71 -6.50 12.31
C CYS A 31 -3.93 -6.78 13.80
N HIS A 32 -4.11 -5.74 14.60
CA HIS A 32 -4.27 -5.86 16.04
C HIS A 32 -5.73 -5.92 16.45
N THR A 33 -5.98 -6.30 17.70
CA THR A 33 -7.29 -6.21 18.32
C THR A 33 -7.81 -4.77 18.24
N ALA A 34 -8.85 -4.58 17.44
CA ALA A 34 -9.59 -3.35 17.26
C ALA A 34 -11.07 -3.70 17.03
N LEU A 35 -11.91 -2.71 16.69
CA LEU A 35 -13.26 -3.00 16.20
C LEU A 35 -13.16 -3.88 14.94
N PRO A 36 -13.99 -4.93 14.77
CA PRO A 36 -13.90 -5.81 13.60
C PRO A 36 -14.00 -5.08 12.26
N SER A 37 -14.76 -3.99 12.20
CA SER A 37 -14.86 -3.12 11.00
C SER A 37 -13.59 -2.34 10.66
N VAL A 38 -12.59 -2.33 11.56
CA VAL A 38 -11.30 -1.65 11.42
C VAL A 38 -10.18 -2.62 11.04
N GLN A 39 -10.31 -3.90 11.37
CA GLN A 39 -9.29 -4.91 11.09
C GLN A 39 -9.28 -5.27 9.61
N CYS A 40 -8.14 -5.03 8.95
CA CYS A 40 -7.92 -5.28 7.53
C CYS A 40 -6.99 -6.45 7.26
N GLN A 41 -6.19 -6.85 8.25
CA GLN A 41 -5.23 -7.95 8.13
C GLN A 41 -5.30 -8.83 9.39
N GLY A 42 -4.94 -10.11 9.28
CA GLY A 42 -4.68 -10.98 10.42
C GLY A 42 -3.19 -11.07 10.78
N ALA A 43 -2.31 -10.80 9.81
CA ALA A 43 -0.86 -10.91 9.95
C ALA A 43 -0.18 -9.57 10.23
N SER A 44 0.91 -9.59 11.01
CA SER A 44 1.78 -8.42 11.25
C SER A 44 2.46 -7.93 9.98
N VAL A 45 2.97 -6.68 9.98
CA VAL A 45 3.74 -6.15 8.84
C VAL A 45 4.98 -7.00 8.57
N THR A 46 5.67 -7.45 9.61
CA THR A 46 6.78 -8.41 9.47
C THR A 46 6.34 -9.69 8.73
N GLU A 47 5.25 -10.33 9.14
CA GLU A 47 4.74 -11.55 8.48
C GLU A 47 4.33 -11.29 7.02
N GLN A 48 3.66 -10.16 6.74
CA GLN A 48 3.31 -9.75 5.38
C GLN A 48 4.54 -9.67 4.48
N LEU A 49 5.60 -9.00 4.95
CA LEU A 49 6.85 -8.88 4.20
C LEU A 49 7.55 -10.23 4.02
N GLU A 50 7.55 -11.09 5.05
CA GLU A 50 8.16 -12.42 4.97
C GLU A 50 7.43 -13.37 4.01
N HIS A 51 6.16 -13.11 3.70
CA HIS A 51 5.37 -13.89 2.73
C HIS A 51 5.21 -13.22 1.36
N GLY A 52 5.95 -12.13 1.12
CA GLY A 52 6.15 -11.58 -0.23
C GLY A 52 5.36 -10.32 -0.55
N VAL A 53 4.60 -9.75 0.39
CA VAL A 53 4.01 -8.42 0.24
C VAL A 53 5.12 -7.38 0.08
N ARG A 54 4.97 -6.48 -0.89
CA ARG A 54 5.96 -5.41 -1.18
C ARG A 54 5.33 -4.03 -1.36
N PHE A 55 4.01 -3.90 -1.21
CA PHE A 55 3.33 -2.61 -1.10
C PHE A 55 2.54 -2.53 0.21
N LEU A 56 2.82 -1.53 1.03
CA LEU A 56 2.16 -1.33 2.32
C LEU A 56 1.35 -0.03 2.29
N ASP A 57 0.02 -0.11 2.40
CA ASP A 57 -0.83 1.07 2.60
C ASP A 57 -0.86 1.44 4.09
N ILE A 58 -0.11 2.46 4.47
CA ILE A 58 0.02 2.94 5.84
C ILE A 58 -0.64 4.31 5.95
N ARG A 59 -1.62 4.40 6.85
CA ARG A 59 -2.41 5.61 7.08
C ARG A 59 -2.16 6.11 8.48
N VAL A 60 -1.91 7.41 8.60
CA VAL A 60 -1.44 8.00 9.85
C VAL A 60 -2.15 9.29 10.21
N GLY A 61 -2.25 9.53 11.51
CA GLY A 61 -2.77 10.76 12.11
C GLY A 61 -2.03 11.10 13.41
N LYS A 62 -2.40 12.22 14.03
CA LYS A 62 -1.85 12.65 15.33
C LYS A 62 -2.19 11.61 16.40
N LEU A 63 -1.39 11.51 17.46
CA LEU A 63 -1.65 10.61 18.59
C LEU A 63 -3.01 10.90 19.25
N PHE A 64 -3.80 9.85 19.56
CA PHE A 64 -5.08 9.98 20.27
C PHE A 64 -4.87 10.32 21.75
N VAL A 65 -3.74 9.87 22.31
CA VAL A 65 -3.39 10.03 23.73
C VAL A 65 -1.92 10.42 23.82
N GLY A 66 -1.63 11.42 24.64
CA GLY A 66 -0.28 11.95 24.87
C GLY A 66 -0.02 13.27 24.13
N ASP A 67 0.91 14.07 24.68
CA ASP A 67 1.21 15.43 24.20
C ASP A 67 2.37 15.49 23.20
N ASP A 68 2.89 14.36 22.72
CA ASP A 68 3.95 14.36 21.71
C ASP A 68 3.39 14.75 20.34
N LYS A 69 3.28 16.06 20.13
CA LYS A 69 2.84 16.69 18.87
C LYS A 69 3.74 16.39 17.68
N LYS A 70 4.90 15.74 17.91
CA LYS A 70 5.81 15.35 16.84
C LYS A 70 5.69 13.88 16.49
N ASP A 71 4.83 13.09 17.11
CA ASP A 71 4.66 11.67 16.75
C ASP A 71 3.36 11.40 16.02
N LEU A 72 3.37 10.32 15.23
CA LEU A 72 2.22 9.85 14.47
C LEU A 72 1.96 8.40 14.82
N GLN A 73 0.69 8.04 14.77
CA GLN A 73 0.22 6.68 14.94
C GLN A 73 -0.45 6.20 13.66
N VAL A 74 -0.48 4.89 13.51
CA VAL A 74 -1.21 4.21 12.45
C VAL A 74 -2.69 4.16 12.82
N ILE A 75 -3.54 4.58 11.89
CA ILE A 75 -4.98 4.70 12.07
C ILE A 75 -5.73 4.11 10.88
N HIS A 76 -7.01 3.83 11.06
CA HIS A 76 -7.94 3.52 9.98
C HIS A 76 -9.18 4.40 10.16
N GLY A 77 -9.38 5.33 9.21
CA GLY A 77 -10.42 6.34 9.32
C GLY A 77 -10.11 7.30 10.47
N LYS A 78 -10.84 7.17 11.60
CA LYS A 78 -10.65 7.99 12.80
C LYS A 78 -10.25 7.16 14.03
N PHE A 79 -9.88 5.90 13.84
CA PHE A 79 -9.62 4.99 14.95
C PHE A 79 -8.17 4.50 14.91
N PRO A 80 -7.51 4.35 16.07
CA PRO A 80 -6.21 3.71 16.11
C PRO A 80 -6.36 2.24 15.72
N VAL A 81 -5.39 1.72 14.96
CA VAL A 81 -5.40 0.31 14.55
C VAL A 81 -5.08 -0.66 15.70
N LYS A 82 -4.63 -0.14 16.85
CA LYS A 82 -4.24 -0.91 18.04
C LYS A 82 -4.67 -0.18 19.31
N ILE A 83 -5.30 -0.91 20.22
CA ILE A 83 -5.71 -0.42 21.54
C ILE A 83 -5.22 -1.38 22.65
N PRO A 84 -4.95 -0.90 23.87
CA PRO A 84 -5.00 0.50 24.32
C PRO A 84 -3.75 1.32 23.95
N PHE A 85 -2.67 0.68 23.49
CA PHE A 85 -1.43 1.34 23.09
C PHE A 85 -1.36 1.47 21.57
N PRO A 86 -1.48 2.68 21.00
CA PRO A 86 -1.45 2.85 19.56
C PRO A 86 -0.14 2.42 18.94
N LEU A 87 -0.23 1.85 17.73
CA LEU A 87 0.94 1.54 16.91
C LEU A 87 1.52 2.85 16.37
N LYS A 88 2.75 3.18 16.75
CA LYS A 88 3.44 4.37 16.24
C LYS A 88 3.97 4.12 14.83
N LEU A 89 4.05 5.17 14.02
CA LEU A 89 4.67 5.09 12.69
C LEU A 89 6.15 4.68 12.79
N THR A 90 6.87 5.16 13.81
CA THR A 90 8.27 4.76 14.05
C THR A 90 8.43 3.25 14.21
N ASP A 91 7.55 2.61 14.99
CA ASP A 91 7.63 1.17 15.25
C ASP A 91 7.36 0.37 13.97
N LEU A 92 6.35 0.76 13.20
CA LEU A 92 6.03 0.13 11.91
C LEU A 92 7.17 0.29 10.90
N LEU A 93 7.74 1.50 10.75
CA LEU A 93 8.85 1.72 9.83
C LEU A 93 10.09 0.92 10.23
N GLU A 94 10.31 0.70 11.52
CA GLU A 94 11.41 -0.13 11.99
C GLU A 94 11.25 -1.61 11.59
N GLU A 95 10.02 -2.14 11.50
CA GLU A 95 9.77 -3.46 10.91
C GLU A 95 10.20 -3.51 9.44
N VAL A 96 9.83 -2.48 8.65
CA VAL A 96 10.20 -2.36 7.24
C VAL A 96 11.72 -2.30 7.08
N TYR A 97 12.40 -1.48 7.88
CA TYR A 97 13.84 -1.34 7.80
C TYR A 97 14.59 -2.62 8.18
N LYS A 98 14.16 -3.31 9.26
CA LYS A 98 14.73 -4.60 9.66
C LYS A 98 14.55 -5.66 8.58
N PHE A 99 13.41 -5.67 7.90
CA PHE A 99 13.16 -6.56 6.77
C PHE A 99 14.14 -6.27 5.61
N LEU A 100 14.24 -5.01 5.18
CA LEU A 100 15.15 -4.61 4.10
C LEU A 100 16.63 -4.83 4.44
N GLU A 101 17.00 -4.66 5.71
CA GLU A 101 18.37 -4.95 6.18
C GLU A 101 18.73 -6.43 6.05
N LYS A 102 17.79 -7.33 6.38
CA LYS A 102 17.95 -8.77 6.27
C LYS A 102 17.80 -9.29 4.83
N ASN A 103 17.09 -8.56 3.97
CA ASN A 103 16.78 -8.95 2.60
C ASN A 103 17.15 -7.81 1.65
N ARG A 104 18.46 -7.55 1.50
CA ARG A 104 19.00 -6.41 0.75
C ARG A 104 18.65 -6.39 -0.74
N SER A 105 18.17 -7.51 -1.29
CA SER A 105 17.66 -7.59 -2.66
C SER A 105 16.29 -6.95 -2.84
N GLU A 106 15.53 -6.81 -1.76
CA GLU A 106 14.11 -6.46 -1.80
C GLU A 106 13.88 -4.95 -1.82
N ILE A 107 12.66 -4.57 -2.23
CA ILE A 107 12.19 -3.19 -2.28
C ILE A 107 10.82 -3.16 -1.63
N VAL A 108 10.57 -2.26 -0.69
CA VAL A 108 9.23 -2.10 -0.09
C VAL A 108 8.65 -0.77 -0.49
N VAL A 109 7.54 -0.76 -1.22
CA VAL A 109 6.76 0.44 -1.50
C VAL A 109 5.93 0.77 -0.27
N VAL A 110 6.24 1.90 0.36
CA VAL A 110 5.52 2.43 1.52
C VAL A 110 4.58 3.52 1.03
N SER A 111 3.31 3.19 0.89
CA SER A 111 2.24 4.15 0.63
C SER A 111 1.87 4.83 1.93
N LEU A 112 2.23 6.11 2.07
CA LEU A 112 1.96 6.88 3.29
C LEU A 112 0.88 7.92 3.05
N LYS A 113 -0.24 7.77 3.76
CA LYS A 113 -1.41 8.65 3.65
C LYS A 113 -1.65 9.41 4.95
N GLN A 114 -1.92 10.71 4.81
CA GLN A 114 -2.57 11.50 5.86
C GLN A 114 -4.04 11.06 5.97
N GLU A 115 -4.46 10.64 7.16
CA GLU A 115 -5.84 10.24 7.44
C GLU A 115 -6.30 10.83 8.79
N GLY A 116 -7.56 10.60 9.16
CA GLY A 116 -8.14 11.16 10.38
C GLY A 116 -8.90 12.46 10.14
N SER A 117 -9.26 13.10 11.25
CA SER A 117 -9.94 14.40 11.28
C SER A 117 -9.10 15.47 11.99
N ASP A 118 -7.80 15.23 12.06
CA ASP A 118 -6.86 16.18 12.62
C ASP A 118 -6.78 17.43 11.75
N ASP A 119 -6.72 18.60 12.39
CA ASP A 119 -6.46 19.86 11.70
C ASP A 119 -4.96 19.96 11.40
N TRP A 120 -4.64 20.22 10.13
CA TRP A 120 -3.28 20.34 9.61
C TRP A 120 -3.19 21.55 8.69
N ASN A 121 -2.19 22.41 8.89
CA ASN A 121 -1.87 23.50 7.98
C ASN A 121 -1.10 22.99 6.76
N ASN A 122 -1.80 22.26 5.90
CA ASN A 122 -1.25 21.68 4.67
C ASN A 122 -0.88 22.73 3.61
N GLN A 123 -1.36 23.98 3.73
CA GLN A 123 -0.89 25.08 2.89
C GLN A 123 0.55 25.49 3.21
N GLN A 124 1.02 25.19 4.43
CA GLN A 124 2.39 25.44 4.88
C GLN A 124 3.22 24.15 5.04
N ASP A 125 2.74 23.04 4.48
CA ASP A 125 3.35 21.71 4.56
C ASP A 125 3.54 21.17 5.98
N GLU A 126 2.66 21.49 6.94
CA GLU A 126 2.82 21.01 8.33
C GLU A 126 2.98 19.49 8.41
N PHE A 127 2.08 18.74 7.77
CA PHE A 127 2.14 17.27 7.75
C PHE A 127 3.38 16.77 7.00
N GLY A 128 3.65 17.31 5.80
CA GLY A 128 4.79 16.90 4.98
C GLY A 128 6.14 17.15 5.66
N LYS A 129 6.31 18.31 6.30
CA LYS A 129 7.52 18.65 7.07
C LYS A 129 7.68 17.74 8.28
N LEU A 130 6.59 17.42 9.00
CA LEU A 130 6.66 16.46 10.09
C LEU A 130 7.13 15.08 9.61
N ILE A 131 6.56 14.58 8.50
CA ILE A 131 7.01 13.31 7.91
C ILE A 131 8.50 13.39 7.55
N TRP A 132 8.91 14.44 6.86
CA TRP A 132 10.29 14.63 6.42
C TRP A 132 11.27 14.69 7.60
N ASP A 133 11.06 15.63 8.52
CA ASP A 133 12.01 15.96 9.58
C ASP A 133 12.17 14.82 10.59
N LYS A 134 11.09 14.08 10.87
CA LYS A 134 11.13 13.01 11.88
C LYS A 134 11.43 11.63 11.32
N TYR A 135 10.84 11.26 10.18
CA TYR A 135 10.86 9.86 9.73
C TYR A 135 11.81 9.63 8.56
N ILE A 136 11.87 10.58 7.61
CA ILE A 136 12.56 10.38 6.33
C ILE A 136 13.99 10.92 6.35
N ASN A 137 14.18 12.20 6.65
CA ASN A 137 15.49 12.85 6.62
C ASN A 137 16.51 12.19 7.57
N PRO A 138 16.16 11.79 8.81
CA PRO A 138 17.09 11.06 9.68
C PRO A 138 17.48 9.67 9.17
N ASN A 139 16.69 9.08 8.27
CA ASN A 139 16.88 7.72 7.73
C ASN A 139 17.07 7.74 6.20
N LYS A 140 17.57 8.85 5.64
CA LYS A 140 17.53 9.13 4.19
C LYS A 140 18.17 8.03 3.33
N ASP A 141 19.18 7.35 3.85
CA ASP A 141 19.88 6.22 3.23
C ASP A 141 19.00 4.98 3.06
N ARG A 142 17.97 4.82 3.89
CA ARG A 142 17.00 3.71 3.85
C ARG A 142 15.89 3.92 2.82
N TRP A 143 15.81 5.10 2.19
CA TRP A 143 14.73 5.47 1.28
C TRP A 143 15.20 5.67 -0.16
N TYR A 144 14.37 5.24 -1.10
CA TYR A 144 14.37 5.74 -2.47
C TYR A 144 13.46 6.98 -2.54
N LEU A 145 14.06 8.15 -2.76
CA LEU A 145 13.39 9.44 -2.64
C LEU A 145 13.26 10.22 -3.94
N ASN A 146 13.73 9.66 -5.06
CA ASN A 146 13.45 10.25 -6.37
C ASN A 146 11.95 10.16 -6.68
N THR A 147 11.50 11.01 -7.59
CA THR A 147 10.08 11.14 -7.95
C THR A 147 9.65 10.27 -9.13
N ASP A 148 10.57 9.46 -9.69
CA ASP A 148 10.33 8.55 -10.81
C ASP A 148 10.01 7.12 -10.33
N ILE A 149 9.64 6.25 -11.28
CA ILE A 149 9.45 4.82 -11.04
C ILE A 149 10.79 4.12 -11.27
N PRO A 150 11.48 3.60 -10.24
CA PRO A 150 12.85 3.11 -10.40
C PRO A 150 12.95 1.83 -11.22
N ARG A 151 14.15 1.54 -11.71
CA ARG A 151 14.56 0.17 -12.00
C ARG A 151 14.79 -0.57 -10.69
N VAL A 152 14.63 -1.89 -10.71
CA VAL A 152 14.80 -2.73 -9.52
C VAL A 152 16.19 -2.51 -8.91
N GLY A 153 17.25 -2.49 -9.72
CA GLY A 153 18.63 -2.29 -9.23
C GLY A 153 18.84 -0.99 -8.45
N ASP A 154 18.16 0.10 -8.86
CA ASP A 154 18.33 1.43 -8.26
C ASP A 154 17.71 1.55 -6.85
N ALA A 155 16.74 0.67 -6.55
CA ALA A 155 15.91 0.73 -5.35
C ALA A 155 16.16 -0.43 -4.36
N ARG A 156 16.98 -1.43 -4.69
CA ARG A 156 17.25 -2.58 -3.80
C ARG A 156 17.71 -2.13 -2.41
N GLY A 157 17.18 -2.80 -1.39
CA GLY A 157 17.50 -2.55 0.02
C GLY A 157 16.90 -1.26 0.56
N LYS A 158 16.00 -0.59 -0.19
CA LYS A 158 15.37 0.67 0.19
C LYS A 158 13.85 0.56 0.24
N ALA A 159 13.26 1.42 1.07
CA ALA A 159 11.84 1.72 1.03
C ALA A 159 11.58 2.79 -0.04
N LEU A 160 10.65 2.54 -0.95
CA LEU A 160 10.16 3.54 -1.91
C LEU A 160 8.98 4.28 -1.28
N LEU A 161 9.10 5.61 -1.14
CA LEU A 161 7.99 6.40 -0.60
C LEU A 161 6.96 6.70 -1.69
N PHE A 162 5.75 6.14 -1.56
CA PHE A 162 4.58 6.48 -2.35
C PHE A 162 3.72 7.47 -1.55
N ARG A 163 3.87 8.76 -1.86
CA ARG A 163 3.40 9.88 -1.03
C ARG A 163 1.95 10.24 -1.32
N ARG A 164 1.02 9.85 -0.44
CA ARG A 164 -0.42 10.21 -0.48
C ARG A 164 -0.75 11.44 0.38
N PHE A 165 0.09 12.46 0.28
CA PHE A 165 -0.11 13.79 0.89
C PHE A 165 0.57 14.88 0.04
N GLY A 166 0.06 16.11 0.11
CA GLY A 166 0.60 17.24 -0.65
C GLY A 166 1.91 17.79 -0.08
N VAL A 167 2.74 18.37 -0.95
CA VAL A 167 3.93 19.17 -0.59
C VAL A 167 3.96 20.39 -1.51
N GLN A 168 3.86 21.58 -0.93
CA GLN A 168 3.86 22.88 -1.64
C GLN A 168 5.28 23.33 -1.96
N ASP A 169 6.24 23.13 -1.05
CA ASP A 169 7.65 23.43 -1.28
C ASP A 169 8.21 22.56 -2.43
N GLU A 170 8.57 23.20 -3.54
CA GLU A 170 9.00 22.49 -4.75
C GLU A 170 10.35 21.79 -4.58
N ASN A 171 11.27 22.40 -3.82
CA ASN A 171 12.59 21.82 -3.57
C ASN A 171 12.48 20.56 -2.73
N LEU A 172 11.59 20.57 -1.74
CA LEU A 172 11.28 19.38 -0.96
C LEU A 172 10.54 18.35 -1.81
N ARG A 173 9.50 18.76 -2.55
CA ARG A 173 8.69 17.88 -3.40
C ARG A 173 9.51 17.04 -4.37
N ASN A 174 10.57 17.61 -4.95
CA ASN A 174 11.44 16.95 -5.93
C ASN A 174 12.43 15.93 -5.34
N GLN A 175 12.49 15.81 -4.01
CA GLN A 175 13.34 14.84 -3.31
C GLN A 175 12.57 14.06 -2.24
N PHE A 176 11.24 13.99 -2.37
CA PHE A 176 10.37 13.45 -1.34
C PHE A 176 9.45 12.35 -1.90
N GLY A 177 10.07 11.44 -2.65
CA GLY A 177 9.46 10.21 -3.14
C GLY A 177 8.44 10.42 -4.26
N PHE A 178 7.84 9.31 -4.68
CA PHE A 178 6.84 9.28 -5.74
C PHE A 178 5.57 10.02 -5.31
N GLY A 179 5.18 11.05 -6.09
CA GLY A 179 4.03 11.89 -5.77
C GLY A 179 2.70 11.26 -6.17
N ALA A 180 1.87 10.90 -5.19
CA ALA A 180 0.52 10.37 -5.37
C ALA A 180 -0.49 11.06 -4.43
N SER A 181 -0.37 12.39 -4.32
CA SER A 181 -0.99 13.18 -3.24
C SER A 181 -2.52 13.13 -3.22
N SER A 182 -3.16 12.91 -4.36
CA SER A 182 -4.62 12.79 -4.46
C SER A 182 -5.06 12.05 -5.72
N TRP A 183 -6.18 11.37 -5.59
CA TRP A 183 -7.05 10.86 -6.65
C TRP A 183 -8.51 11.04 -6.22
N SER A 184 -9.42 10.84 -7.16
CA SER A 184 -10.86 10.96 -6.97
C SER A 184 -11.34 9.92 -5.97
N TYR A 185 -12.13 10.36 -5.00
CA TYR A 185 -12.71 9.48 -3.99
C TYR A 185 -13.66 8.45 -4.65
N ASN A 186 -13.62 7.20 -4.17
CA ASN A 186 -14.46 6.09 -4.64
C ASN A 186 -14.37 5.86 -6.18
N THR A 187 -13.15 5.90 -6.72
CA THR A 187 -12.90 5.85 -8.17
C THR A 187 -12.76 4.43 -8.71
N THR A 188 -13.17 4.21 -9.96
CA THR A 188 -13.03 2.92 -10.65
C THR A 188 -11.83 2.86 -11.58
N ASP A 189 -11.39 4.02 -12.08
CA ASP A 189 -10.26 4.20 -13.01
C ASP A 189 -9.87 5.69 -13.04
N ASP A 190 -8.95 6.11 -12.17
CA ASP A 190 -8.41 7.47 -12.16
C ASP A 190 -6.96 7.50 -12.65
N ASP A 191 -6.77 7.95 -13.89
CA ASP A 191 -5.44 8.13 -14.49
C ASP A 191 -4.85 9.50 -14.09
N ARG A 192 -3.73 9.45 -13.36
CA ARG A 192 -3.00 10.61 -12.83
C ARG A 192 -1.69 10.86 -13.59
N GLY A 193 -1.54 10.30 -14.78
CA GLY A 193 -0.31 10.35 -15.58
C GLY A 193 0.63 9.21 -15.19
N SER A 194 1.46 9.41 -14.17
CA SER A 194 2.46 8.41 -13.74
C SER A 194 1.87 7.22 -12.97
N PHE A 195 0.60 7.28 -12.58
CA PHE A 195 -0.10 6.17 -11.95
C PHE A 195 -1.60 6.17 -12.29
N VAL A 196 -2.24 5.00 -12.16
CA VAL A 196 -3.68 4.79 -12.32
C VAL A 196 -4.20 4.03 -11.12
N VAL A 197 -5.35 4.44 -10.59
CA VAL A 197 -5.94 3.85 -9.38
C VAL A 197 -7.38 3.38 -9.62
N GLN A 198 -7.69 2.19 -9.12
CA GLN A 198 -9.05 1.74 -8.81
C GLN A 198 -9.15 1.64 -7.30
N ASP A 199 -10.04 2.43 -6.71
CA ASP A 199 -10.28 2.55 -5.28
C ASP A 199 -11.78 2.76 -5.03
N PHE A 200 -12.61 1.89 -5.63
CA PHE A 200 -14.05 1.81 -5.36
C PHE A 200 -14.24 1.21 -3.97
N CYS A 201 -14.19 2.06 -2.94
CA CYS A 201 -14.14 1.66 -1.55
C CYS A 201 -15.51 1.67 -0.85
N GLU A 202 -16.53 2.33 -1.41
CA GLU A 202 -17.88 2.38 -0.84
C GLU A 202 -18.75 1.22 -1.35
N VAL A 203 -18.56 0.04 -0.78
CA VAL A 203 -19.43 -1.12 -0.99
C VAL A 203 -20.60 -1.00 -0.03
N LYS A 204 -21.79 -0.62 -0.53
CA LYS A 204 -22.93 -0.29 0.34
C LYS A 204 -23.66 -1.53 0.86
N SER A 205 -23.74 -2.56 0.03
CA SER A 205 -24.32 -3.87 0.35
C SER A 205 -23.63 -4.95 -0.48
N ALA A 206 -23.95 -6.22 -0.20
CA ALA A 206 -23.46 -7.36 -0.98
C ALA A 206 -23.79 -7.25 -2.49
N ASP A 207 -24.81 -6.50 -2.88
CA ASP A 207 -25.19 -6.29 -4.29
C ASP A 207 -24.12 -5.50 -5.09
N ASP A 208 -23.27 -4.73 -4.40
CA ASP A 208 -22.16 -4.00 -5.04
C ASP A 208 -20.94 -4.91 -5.29
N LEU A 209 -20.88 -6.12 -4.72
CA LEU A 209 -19.72 -7.01 -4.82
C LEU A 209 -19.39 -7.43 -6.26
N PRO A 210 -20.35 -7.86 -7.10
CA PRO A 210 -20.04 -8.22 -8.49
C PRO A 210 -19.42 -7.05 -9.26
N LYS A 211 -19.88 -5.82 -8.98
CA LYS A 211 -19.38 -4.59 -9.58
C LYS A 211 -17.94 -4.29 -9.11
N LYS A 212 -17.67 -4.39 -7.81
CA LYS A 212 -16.31 -4.24 -7.25
C LYS A 212 -15.34 -5.25 -7.87
N ILE A 213 -15.73 -6.52 -7.94
CA ILE A 213 -14.93 -7.60 -8.54
C ILE A 213 -14.62 -7.27 -10.01
N GLN A 214 -15.61 -6.83 -10.77
CA GLN A 214 -15.42 -6.45 -12.17
C GLN A 214 -14.41 -5.31 -12.31
N TYR A 215 -14.49 -4.27 -11.48
CA TYR A 215 -13.51 -3.15 -11.53
C TYR A 215 -12.09 -3.59 -11.20
N VAL A 216 -11.91 -4.52 -10.25
CA VAL A 216 -10.60 -5.12 -9.98
C VAL A 216 -10.09 -5.83 -11.23
N LYS A 217 -10.92 -6.65 -11.88
CA LYS A 217 -10.54 -7.39 -13.10
C LYS A 217 -10.22 -6.45 -14.26
N ASP A 218 -11.02 -5.40 -14.47
CA ASP A 218 -10.85 -4.43 -15.54
C ASP A 218 -9.53 -3.67 -15.40
N LEU A 219 -9.19 -3.19 -14.19
CA LEU A 219 -7.93 -2.47 -13.99
C LEU A 219 -6.71 -3.41 -14.12
N ALA A 220 -6.80 -4.65 -13.63
CA ALA A 220 -5.74 -5.65 -13.81
C ALA A 220 -5.47 -5.91 -15.30
N LYS A 221 -6.54 -6.04 -16.10
CA LYS A 221 -6.42 -6.20 -17.55
C LYS A 221 -5.82 -4.98 -18.23
N LYS A 222 -6.29 -3.78 -17.88
CA LYS A 222 -5.74 -2.50 -18.38
C LYS A 222 -4.24 -2.37 -18.06
N ALA A 223 -3.85 -2.73 -16.84
CA ALA A 223 -2.46 -2.72 -16.41
C ALA A 223 -1.60 -3.67 -17.27
N GLN A 224 -2.04 -4.92 -17.44
CA GLN A 224 -1.35 -5.88 -18.30
C GLN A 224 -1.17 -5.36 -19.74
N ASP A 225 -2.24 -4.82 -20.34
CA ASP A 225 -2.20 -4.34 -21.72
C ASP A 225 -1.24 -3.14 -21.88
N TYR A 226 -1.22 -2.24 -20.89
CA TYR A 226 -0.27 -1.12 -20.85
C TYR A 226 1.18 -1.61 -20.68
N THR A 227 1.42 -2.47 -19.70
CA THR A 227 2.78 -2.91 -19.33
C THR A 227 3.40 -3.84 -20.35
N ASN A 228 2.64 -4.41 -21.29
CA ASN A 228 3.19 -5.12 -22.44
C ASN A 228 4.00 -4.22 -23.38
N SER A 229 3.71 -2.91 -23.40
CA SER A 229 4.31 -1.96 -24.35
C SER A 229 4.99 -0.75 -23.68
N HIS A 230 4.69 -0.47 -22.41
CA HIS A 230 5.16 0.70 -21.67
C HIS A 230 5.60 0.32 -20.25
N ASP A 231 6.37 1.17 -19.56
CA ASP A 231 6.88 0.91 -18.20
C ASP A 231 6.98 2.18 -17.32
N ASP A 232 6.30 3.24 -17.70
CA ASP A 232 6.35 4.56 -17.07
C ASP A 232 5.13 4.85 -16.17
N LYS A 233 4.34 3.81 -15.86
CA LYS A 233 3.07 3.94 -15.12
C LYS A 233 2.90 2.86 -14.06
N LEU A 234 2.51 3.26 -12.86
CA LEU A 234 2.09 2.34 -11.80
C LEU A 234 0.57 2.14 -11.84
N PHE A 235 0.12 0.91 -11.73
CA PHE A 235 -1.30 0.58 -11.54
C PHE A 235 -1.50 0.15 -10.09
N VAL A 236 -2.44 0.76 -9.37
CA VAL A 236 -2.75 0.45 -7.97
C VAL A 236 -4.22 0.06 -7.87
N ASN A 237 -4.46 -1.19 -7.55
CA ASN A 237 -5.78 -1.81 -7.63
C ASN A 237 -6.20 -2.29 -6.24
N PHE A 238 -7.03 -1.51 -5.56
CA PHE A 238 -7.53 -1.87 -4.24
C PHE A 238 -8.67 -2.88 -4.37
N THR A 239 -8.52 -4.07 -3.81
CA THR A 239 -9.60 -5.06 -3.74
C THR A 239 -10.51 -4.83 -2.52
N SER A 240 -9.99 -4.09 -1.55
CA SER A 240 -10.68 -3.65 -0.33
C SER A 240 -11.89 -2.75 -0.63
N GLY A 241 -12.83 -2.77 0.31
CA GLY A 241 -14.02 -1.91 0.36
C GLY A 241 -14.67 -2.06 1.73
N SER A 242 -15.54 -1.13 2.12
CA SER A 242 -16.26 -1.29 3.38
C SER A 242 -17.56 -0.51 3.47
N ASN A 243 -18.47 -1.01 4.31
CA ASN A 243 -19.54 -0.23 4.94
C ASN A 243 -19.57 -0.52 6.44
N PHE A 244 -19.39 0.51 7.26
CA PHE A 244 -19.33 0.37 8.71
C PHE A 244 -20.63 -0.21 9.30
N PHE A 245 -21.78 0.09 8.70
CA PHE A 245 -23.10 -0.29 9.22
C PHE A 245 -23.60 -1.65 8.71
N ASP A 246 -22.92 -2.25 7.75
CA ASP A 246 -23.30 -3.54 7.16
C ASP A 246 -22.15 -4.54 7.36
N THR A 247 -22.38 -5.54 8.20
CA THR A 247 -21.37 -6.55 8.52
C THR A 247 -21.00 -7.42 7.33
N GLU A 248 -21.89 -7.58 6.33
CA GLU A 248 -21.58 -8.32 5.10
C GLU A 248 -20.61 -7.54 4.19
N CYS A 249 -20.43 -6.25 4.48
CA CYS A 249 -19.50 -5.35 3.80
C CYS A 249 -18.34 -4.95 4.70
N TRP A 250 -18.01 -5.73 5.73
CA TRP A 250 -16.78 -5.54 6.50
C TRP A 250 -15.57 -6.13 5.75
N PRO A 251 -14.32 -5.71 6.07
CA PRO A 251 -13.14 -6.09 5.31
C PRO A 251 -12.97 -7.61 5.06
N GLN A 252 -13.26 -8.45 6.05
CA GLN A 252 -13.13 -9.91 5.90
C GLN A 252 -14.14 -10.48 4.87
N PRO A 253 -15.45 -10.27 4.99
CA PRO A 253 -16.41 -10.67 3.95
C PRO A 253 -16.09 -10.14 2.54
N ILE A 254 -15.59 -8.90 2.42
CA ILE A 254 -15.15 -8.35 1.13
C ILE A 254 -13.97 -9.16 0.57
N SER A 255 -12.96 -9.47 1.40
CA SER A 255 -11.82 -10.30 0.98
C SER A 255 -12.25 -11.70 0.53
N GLU A 256 -13.15 -12.35 1.29
CA GLU A 256 -13.72 -13.64 0.89
C GLU A 256 -14.49 -13.57 -0.43
N ALA A 257 -15.21 -12.47 -0.68
CA ALA A 257 -15.91 -12.24 -1.93
C ALA A 257 -14.94 -12.07 -3.11
N MET A 258 -13.77 -11.45 -2.92
CA MET A 258 -12.74 -11.35 -3.96
C MET A 258 -12.20 -12.73 -4.35
N ILE A 259 -11.96 -13.61 -3.37
CA ILE A 259 -11.52 -14.99 -3.60
C ILE A 259 -12.60 -15.77 -4.36
N LYS A 260 -13.86 -15.71 -3.90
CA LYS A 260 -15.02 -16.35 -4.57
C LYS A 260 -15.29 -15.79 -5.97
N GLY A 261 -14.98 -14.51 -6.17
CA GLY A 261 -15.08 -13.80 -7.45
C GLY A 261 -13.98 -14.13 -8.46
N ASN A 262 -13.01 -14.96 -8.07
CA ASN A 262 -11.88 -15.38 -8.88
C ASN A 262 -11.08 -14.22 -9.48
N ILE A 263 -10.73 -13.21 -8.67
CA ILE A 263 -9.88 -12.10 -9.18
C ILE A 263 -8.50 -12.60 -9.63
N GLN A 264 -8.01 -13.70 -9.04
CA GLN A 264 -6.73 -14.33 -9.38
C GLN A 264 -6.65 -14.85 -10.82
N GLU A 265 -7.79 -15.06 -11.51
CA GLU A 265 -7.80 -15.38 -12.94
C GLU A 265 -7.19 -14.26 -13.80
N THR A 266 -7.14 -13.03 -13.26
CA THR A 266 -6.51 -11.88 -13.94
C THR A 266 -5.04 -11.71 -13.60
N PHE A 267 -4.48 -12.53 -12.70
CA PHE A 267 -3.09 -12.42 -12.32
C PHE A 267 -2.20 -12.88 -13.46
N HIS A 268 -1.50 -11.91 -14.03
CA HIS A 268 -0.51 -12.10 -15.07
C HIS A 268 0.68 -11.17 -14.78
N LYS A 269 1.78 -11.34 -15.52
CA LYS A 269 2.90 -10.42 -15.43
C LYS A 269 2.46 -8.99 -15.78
N GLY A 270 2.89 -8.02 -14.97
CA GLY A 270 2.65 -6.60 -15.25
C GLY A 270 1.24 -6.11 -14.96
N VAL A 271 0.49 -6.76 -14.07
CA VAL A 271 -0.83 -6.26 -13.64
C VAL A 271 -0.75 -5.15 -12.59
N GLY A 272 0.47 -4.76 -12.20
CA GLY A 272 0.73 -3.71 -11.22
C GLY A 272 0.55 -4.18 -9.79
N ILE A 273 0.16 -3.26 -8.92
CA ILE A 273 -0.01 -3.49 -7.49
C ILE A 273 -1.46 -3.91 -7.21
N ILE A 274 -1.65 -5.09 -6.63
CA ILE A 274 -2.96 -5.58 -6.15
C ILE A 274 -2.97 -5.46 -4.63
N VAL A 275 -3.81 -4.57 -4.09
CA VAL A 275 -3.86 -4.27 -2.65
C VAL A 275 -5.00 -5.04 -1.99
N LEU A 276 -4.65 -6.00 -1.13
CA LEU A 276 -5.54 -6.98 -0.52
C LEU A 276 -5.88 -6.65 0.93
N ASP A 277 -7.10 -6.97 1.36
CA ASP A 277 -7.44 -7.23 2.77
C ASP A 277 -7.25 -8.73 3.07
N TYR A 278 -6.82 -9.06 4.29
CA TYR A 278 -6.53 -10.44 4.74
C TYR A 278 -5.63 -11.19 3.76
N ALA A 279 -4.50 -10.59 3.40
CA ALA A 279 -3.59 -11.16 2.42
C ALA A 279 -3.03 -12.54 2.83
N GLU A 280 -3.07 -12.87 4.12
CA GLU A 280 -2.68 -14.17 4.68
C GLU A 280 -3.70 -15.30 4.44
N ALA A 281 -4.89 -14.99 3.92
CA ALA A 281 -5.93 -15.97 3.65
C ALA A 281 -5.42 -17.13 2.76
N ASP A 282 -5.92 -18.34 3.06
CA ASP A 282 -5.56 -19.58 2.38
C ASP A 282 -4.04 -19.81 2.30
N ASP A 283 -3.31 -19.53 3.39
CA ASP A 283 -1.84 -19.58 3.43
C ASP A 283 -1.21 -18.70 2.34
N TRP A 284 -1.57 -17.42 2.33
CA TRP A 284 -1.01 -16.41 1.41
C TRP A 284 -1.20 -16.76 -0.07
N LYS A 285 -2.24 -17.52 -0.43
CA LYS A 285 -2.39 -18.07 -1.78
C LYS A 285 -2.40 -17.00 -2.87
N MET A 286 -3.24 -15.97 -2.75
CA MET A 286 -3.30 -14.89 -3.75
C MET A 286 -1.98 -14.10 -3.86
N VAL A 287 -1.27 -13.93 -2.74
CA VAL A 287 0.06 -13.28 -2.71
C VAL A 287 1.07 -14.12 -3.51
N LYS A 288 1.14 -15.42 -3.23
CA LYS A 288 2.03 -16.38 -3.92
C LYS A 288 1.70 -16.47 -5.41
N GLU A 289 0.43 -16.65 -5.77
CA GLU A 289 -0.03 -16.71 -7.16
C GLU A 289 0.33 -15.45 -7.94
N LEU A 290 0.17 -14.26 -7.34
CA LEU A 290 0.53 -13.00 -7.99
C LEU A 290 2.05 -12.87 -8.19
N ILE A 291 2.85 -13.26 -7.20
CA ILE A 291 4.32 -13.25 -7.28
C ILE A 291 4.80 -14.18 -8.40
N ASP A 292 4.24 -15.38 -8.48
CA ASP A 292 4.65 -16.41 -9.45
C ASP A 292 4.49 -15.92 -10.89
N THR A 293 3.57 -14.97 -11.16
CA THR A 293 3.41 -14.38 -12.50
C THR A 293 4.61 -13.57 -13.00
N ASN A 294 5.54 -13.20 -12.13
CA ASN A 294 6.72 -12.43 -12.53
C ASN A 294 7.81 -13.28 -13.20
N PHE A 295 7.74 -14.61 -13.10
CA PHE A 295 8.78 -15.58 -13.48
C PHE A 295 8.40 -16.47 -14.66
#